data_AF-A0A8J2K4V8-F1
#
_entry.id   AF-A0A8J2K4V8-F1
#
_cell.length_a   1.000
_cell.length_b   1.000
_cell.length_c   1.000
_cell.angle_alpha   90.00
_cell.angle_beta   90.00
_cell.angle_gamma   90.00
#
_symmetry.space_group_name_H-M   'P 1'
#
loop_
_entity.id
_entity.type
_entity.pdbx_description
1 polymer ?
#
loop_
_entity_poly.entity_id
_entity_poly.type
_entity_poly.pdbx_seq_one_letter_code
_entity_poly.pdbx_strand_id
1 'polypeptide(L)'
;MITDGHERFQVDSKTMPTRLGVIKSYETFDAEFFAVHGKQAECMDPKIRKLLECTYEAIIDAGVNPTTIRGSNTGVFIGGTESEAGAIWRRSYVKPNFYGVLGNILSMMAGRLAFTFGFTGPSYVVDTACSAATVALQHAILNIRNGICDAAVVAGAQLHHDPAASYMFQQLEMTS
;
A
#
# COMPACT_ATOMS: atom_id res chain seq x y z
N MET A 1 16.69 -5.76 -5.26
CA MET A 1 17.23 -7.15 -5.35
C MET A 1 16.18 -7.97 -6.08
N ILE A 2 16.42 -8.28 -7.36
CA ILE A 2 15.53 -9.07 -8.23
C ILE A 2 15.74 -10.54 -7.84
N THR A 3 14.67 -11.26 -7.50
CA THR A 3 14.74 -12.68 -7.14
C THR A 3 14.27 -13.56 -8.29
N ASP A 4 14.98 -14.67 -8.50
CA ASP A 4 14.65 -15.71 -9.45
C ASP A 4 13.37 -16.45 -9.01
N GLY A 5 12.28 -16.20 -9.73
CA GLY A 5 10.93 -16.73 -9.48
C GLY A 5 9.89 -15.77 -10.06
N HIS A 6 9.67 -15.85 -11.38
CA HIS A 6 9.19 -14.73 -12.20
C HIS A 6 7.78 -14.88 -12.80
N GLU A 7 6.89 -15.68 -12.22
CA GLU A 7 5.52 -15.78 -12.75
C GLU A 7 4.51 -15.19 -11.75
N ARG A 8 4.36 -13.87 -11.81
CA ARG A 8 3.26 -13.16 -11.12
C ARG A 8 1.89 -13.52 -11.72
N PHE A 9 1.92 -13.90 -13.00
CA PHE A 9 0.82 -14.42 -13.81
C PHE A 9 1.44 -15.15 -15.01
N GLN A 10 0.73 -16.14 -15.56
CA GLN A 10 1.17 -16.78 -16.80
C GLN A 10 0.98 -15.82 -17.97
N VAL A 11 2.06 -15.57 -18.70
CA VAL A 11 2.06 -14.69 -19.86
C VAL A 11 1.70 -15.51 -21.09
N ASP A 12 0.40 -15.60 -21.41
CA ASP A 12 -0.10 -16.31 -22.62
C ASP A 12 -0.03 -15.44 -23.90
N SER A 13 0.75 -14.35 -23.85
CA SER A 13 0.84 -13.38 -24.95
C SER A 13 2.30 -13.18 -25.36
N LYS A 14 2.59 -13.45 -26.65
CA LYS A 14 3.91 -13.19 -27.26
C LYS A 14 4.32 -11.72 -27.25
N THR A 15 3.40 -10.80 -26.97
CA THR A 15 3.65 -9.35 -27.01
C THR A 15 3.97 -8.76 -25.64
N MET A 16 3.80 -9.51 -24.55
CA MET A 16 4.01 -9.00 -23.20
C MET A 16 5.50 -9.02 -22.81
N PRO A 17 6.00 -8.00 -22.08
CA PRO A 17 7.35 -8.02 -21.54
C PRO A 17 7.58 -9.23 -20.62
N THR A 18 8.73 -9.88 -20.77
CA THR A 18 9.12 -11.05 -19.95
C THR A 18 9.82 -10.66 -18.64
N ARG A 19 10.10 -9.37 -18.44
CA ARG A 19 10.83 -8.85 -17.27
C ARG A 19 9.95 -7.94 -16.44
N LEU A 20 9.87 -8.22 -15.14
CA LEU A 20 9.08 -7.46 -14.18
C LEU A 20 9.86 -7.23 -12.88
N GLY A 21 9.68 -6.05 -12.28
CA GLY A 21 10.08 -5.80 -10.91
C GLY A 21 9.11 -6.47 -9.94
N VAL A 22 9.54 -7.56 -9.33
CA VAL A 22 8.73 -8.34 -8.37
C VAL A 22 9.33 -8.26 -6.97
N ILE A 23 8.46 -8.13 -5.97
CA ILE A 23 8.84 -8.29 -4.56
C ILE A 23 8.90 -9.77 -4.22
N LYS A 24 9.83 -10.17 -3.36
CA LYS A 24 10.11 -11.59 -3.05
C LYS A 24 8.89 -12.32 -2.48
N SER A 25 8.17 -11.67 -1.58
CA SER A 25 6.97 -12.22 -0.95
C SER A 25 6.06 -11.09 -0.48
N TYR A 26 4.75 -11.30 -0.64
CA TYR A 26 3.68 -10.44 -0.13
C TYR A 26 2.54 -11.23 0.51
N GLU A 27 2.69 -12.55 0.61
CA GLU A 27 1.65 -13.44 1.12
C GLU A 27 1.63 -13.45 2.65
N THR A 28 2.80 -13.30 3.28
CA THR A 28 2.96 -13.34 4.73
C THR A 28 2.68 -11.98 5.36
N PHE A 29 2.04 -12.02 6.53
CA PHE A 29 1.75 -10.85 7.36
C PHE A 29 1.58 -11.25 8.82
N ASP A 30 2.23 -10.55 9.75
CA ASP A 30 2.08 -10.78 11.19
C ASP A 30 0.78 -10.15 11.73
N ALA A 31 -0.33 -10.84 11.49
CA ALA A 31 -1.67 -10.35 11.82
C ALA A 31 -1.88 -10.16 13.33
N GLU A 32 -1.30 -11.04 14.16
CA GLU A 32 -1.43 -10.98 15.61
C GLU A 32 -0.71 -9.75 16.17
N PHE A 33 0.51 -9.48 15.71
CA PHE A 33 1.28 -8.30 16.12
C PHE A 33 0.51 -6.98 15.85
N PHE A 34 -0.14 -6.87 14.70
CA PHE A 34 -0.92 -5.69 14.32
C PHE A 34 -2.39 -5.72 14.80
N ALA A 35 -2.75 -6.67 15.69
CA ALA A 35 -4.10 -6.84 16.21
C ALA A 35 -5.19 -6.94 15.12
N VAL A 36 -4.88 -7.63 14.02
CA VAL A 36 -5.78 -7.88 12.90
C VAL A 36 -6.34 -9.29 12.98
N HIS A 37 -7.66 -9.42 12.98
CA HIS A 37 -8.30 -10.73 12.96
C HIS A 37 -7.93 -11.52 11.69
N GLY A 38 -7.64 -12.82 11.78
CA GLY A 38 -7.14 -13.63 10.66
C GLY A 38 -8.00 -13.54 9.39
N LYS A 39 -9.34 -13.69 9.51
CA LYS A 39 -10.26 -13.51 8.38
C LYS A 39 -10.20 -12.13 7.73
N GLN A 40 -9.88 -11.10 8.51
CA GLN A 40 -9.67 -9.76 7.97
C GLN A 40 -8.35 -9.69 7.22
N ALA A 41 -7.28 -10.22 7.79
CA ALA A 41 -5.95 -10.25 7.17
C ALA A 41 -5.94 -10.97 5.81
N GLU A 42 -6.67 -12.09 5.68
CA GLU A 42 -6.83 -12.83 4.42
C GLU A 42 -7.48 -11.98 3.32
N CYS A 43 -8.34 -11.04 3.69
CA CYS A 43 -9.07 -10.19 2.77
C CYS A 43 -8.41 -8.83 2.53
N MET A 44 -7.28 -8.54 3.20
CA MET A 44 -6.59 -7.27 3.08
C MET A 44 -5.67 -7.23 1.85
N ASP A 45 -5.70 -6.09 1.15
CA ASP A 45 -4.74 -5.77 0.09
C ASP A 45 -3.31 -6.01 0.62
N PRO A 46 -2.49 -6.84 -0.05
CA PRO A 46 -1.11 -7.05 0.36
C PRO A 46 -0.29 -5.75 0.46
N LYS A 47 -0.64 -4.70 -0.30
CA LYS A 47 -0.06 -3.35 -0.14
C LYS A 47 -0.24 -2.82 1.28
N ILE A 48 -1.44 -2.94 1.84
CA ILE A 48 -1.75 -2.45 3.19
C ILE A 48 -1.00 -3.27 4.26
N ARG A 49 -0.91 -4.60 4.07
CA ARG A 49 -0.17 -5.48 4.97
C ARG A 49 1.31 -5.10 5.02
N LYS A 50 1.93 -4.90 3.85
CA LYS A 50 3.33 -4.46 3.77
C LYS A 50 3.54 -3.04 4.27
N LEU A 51 2.60 -2.13 4.03
CA LEU A 51 2.65 -0.78 4.59
C LEU A 51 2.70 -0.80 6.11
N LEU A 52 1.93 -1.68 6.78
CA LEU A 52 1.98 -1.80 8.25
C LEU A 52 3.35 -2.24 8.76
N GLU A 53 3.91 -3.30 8.16
CA GLU A 53 5.25 -3.82 8.50
C GLU A 53 6.33 -2.77 8.26
N CYS A 54 6.42 -2.22 7.05
CA CYS A 54 7.43 -1.24 6.70
C CYS A 54 7.30 0.08 7.48
N THR A 55 6.08 0.48 7.87
CA THR A 55 5.90 1.67 8.71
C THR A 55 6.42 1.41 10.12
N TYR A 56 6.14 0.25 10.69
CA TYR A 56 6.70 -0.12 11.99
C TYR A 56 8.24 -0.13 11.94
N GLU A 57 8.81 -0.78 10.93
CA GLU A 57 10.26 -0.83 10.68
C GLU A 57 10.86 0.58 10.54
N ALA A 58 10.21 1.47 9.79
CA ALA A 58 10.68 2.84 9.61
C ALA A 58 10.64 3.67 10.92
N ILE A 59 9.63 3.46 11.77
CA ILE A 59 9.55 4.16 13.06
C ILE A 59 10.68 3.72 13.99
N ILE A 60 10.96 2.41 14.07
CA ILE A 60 12.05 1.91 14.90
C ILE A 60 13.43 2.26 14.33
N ASP A 61 13.58 2.31 13.00
CA ASP A 61 14.80 2.74 12.31
C ASP A 61 15.12 4.22 12.63
N ALA A 62 14.10 5.05 12.78
CA ALA A 62 14.23 6.41 13.27
C ALA A 62 14.59 6.52 14.77
N GLY A 63 14.75 5.39 15.48
CA GLY A 63 15.05 5.36 16.91
C GLY A 63 13.86 5.75 17.80
N VAL A 64 12.64 5.74 17.26
CA VAL A 64 11.41 6.12 17.96
C VAL A 64 10.68 4.88 18.44
N ASN A 65 10.19 4.90 19.68
CA ASN A 65 9.30 3.85 20.16
C ASN A 65 7.87 4.11 19.62
N PRO A 66 7.27 3.19 18.83
CA PRO A 66 5.93 3.38 18.29
C PRO A 66 4.85 3.62 19.35
N THR A 67 5.04 3.12 20.58
CA THR A 67 4.07 3.31 21.67
C THR A 67 4.08 4.73 22.24
N THR A 68 5.23 5.43 22.19
CA THR A 68 5.37 6.79 22.76
C THR A 68 4.78 7.86 21.85
N ILE A 69 4.57 7.56 20.57
CA ILE A 69 3.98 8.48 19.58
C ILE A 69 2.49 8.19 19.31
N ARG A 70 1.87 7.26 20.04
CA ARG A 70 0.41 7.08 20.00
C ARG A 70 -0.28 8.35 20.52
N GLY A 71 -1.34 8.77 19.84
CA GLY A 71 -2.08 10.00 20.13
C GLY A 71 -1.42 11.27 19.60
N SER A 72 -0.18 11.20 19.08
CA SER A 72 0.52 12.37 18.54
C SER A 72 -0.15 12.90 17.28
N ASN A 73 0.05 14.21 17.02
CA ASN A 73 -0.35 14.87 15.79
C ASN A 73 0.60 14.52 14.64
N THR A 74 0.76 13.22 14.39
CA THR A 74 1.54 12.68 13.27
C THR A 74 0.63 12.53 12.05
N GLY A 75 1.04 13.04 10.90
CA GLY A 75 0.33 12.85 9.63
C GLY A 75 0.67 11.53 8.94
N VAL A 76 -0.20 11.04 8.07
CA VAL A 76 -0.02 9.83 7.25
C VAL A 76 -0.35 10.16 5.79
N PHE A 77 0.68 10.17 4.95
CA PHE A 77 0.58 10.56 3.54
C PHE A 77 1.05 9.41 2.65
N ILE A 78 0.12 8.75 1.96
CA ILE A 78 0.45 7.57 1.14
C ILE A 78 0.30 7.92 -0.34
N GLY A 79 1.33 7.69 -1.14
CA GLY A 79 1.23 7.66 -2.59
C GLY A 79 0.85 6.28 -3.07
N GLY A 80 -0.28 6.14 -3.75
CA GLY A 80 -0.71 4.84 -4.24
C GLY A 80 -1.92 4.94 -5.16
N THR A 81 -2.03 3.97 -6.05
CA THR A 81 -3.18 3.83 -6.95
C THR A 81 -4.14 2.77 -6.43
N GLU A 82 -5.29 2.65 -7.12
CA GLU A 82 -6.35 1.70 -6.79
C GLU A 82 -5.83 0.27 -6.48
N SER A 83 -6.57 -0.42 -5.59
CA SER A 83 -6.31 -1.82 -5.25
C SER A 83 -6.78 -2.76 -6.37
N GLU A 84 -5.83 -3.42 -7.04
CA GLU A 84 -6.13 -4.51 -7.98
C GLU A 84 -6.80 -5.70 -7.26
N ALA A 85 -6.37 -6.00 -6.03
CA ALA A 85 -7.01 -7.01 -5.19
C ALA A 85 -8.48 -6.67 -4.91
N GLY A 86 -8.77 -5.41 -4.58
CA GLY A 86 -10.14 -4.92 -4.44
C GLY A 86 -10.98 -5.07 -5.71
N ALA A 87 -10.40 -4.80 -6.88
CA ALA A 87 -11.08 -4.99 -8.16
C ALA A 87 -11.43 -6.47 -8.42
N ILE A 88 -10.51 -7.40 -8.14
CA ILE A 88 -10.73 -8.84 -8.27
C ILE A 88 -11.84 -9.31 -7.32
N TRP A 89 -11.81 -8.87 -6.05
CA TRP A 89 -12.83 -9.18 -5.06
C TRP A 89 -14.23 -8.73 -5.51
N ARG A 90 -14.36 -7.49 -6.02
CA ARG A 90 -15.66 -6.95 -6.49
C ARG A 90 -16.22 -7.71 -7.68
N ARG A 91 -15.37 -8.19 -8.60
CA ARG A 91 -15.79 -8.96 -9.79
C ARG A 91 -16.32 -10.35 -9.46
N SER A 92 -15.95 -10.91 -8.30
CA SER A 92 -16.26 -12.31 -7.98
C SER A 92 -17.73 -12.52 -7.56
N TYR A 93 -18.52 -11.46 -7.29
CA TYR A 93 -19.92 -11.49 -6.80
C TYR A 93 -20.20 -12.47 -5.63
N VAL A 94 -19.15 -12.99 -4.99
CA VAL A 94 -19.24 -13.85 -3.83
C VAL A 94 -19.67 -12.99 -2.65
N LYS A 95 -20.63 -13.49 -1.87
CA LYS A 95 -21.31 -12.88 -0.71
C LYS A 95 -20.61 -11.64 -0.10
N PRO A 96 -21.36 -10.59 0.28
CA PRO A 96 -20.79 -9.39 0.88
C PRO A 96 -19.86 -9.73 2.05
N ASN A 97 -18.56 -9.51 1.86
CA ASN A 97 -17.56 -9.62 2.90
C ASN A 97 -17.11 -8.22 3.28
N PHE A 98 -17.63 -7.72 4.41
CA PHE A 98 -17.29 -6.39 4.94
C PHE A 98 -15.78 -6.21 5.16
N TYR A 99 -15.06 -7.30 5.49
CA TYR A 99 -13.60 -7.25 5.62
C TYR A 99 -12.90 -7.03 4.28
N GLY A 100 -13.43 -7.55 3.18
CA GLY A 100 -12.90 -7.30 1.84
C GLY A 100 -13.09 -5.83 1.43
N VAL A 101 -14.20 -5.21 1.80
CA VAL A 101 -14.45 -3.78 1.53
C VAL A 101 -13.44 -2.92 2.30
N LEU A 102 -13.37 -3.06 3.62
CA LEU A 102 -12.43 -2.29 4.45
C LEU A 102 -10.96 -2.66 4.21
N GLY A 103 -10.70 -3.85 3.67
CA GLY A 103 -9.36 -4.34 3.38
C GLY A 103 -8.77 -3.84 2.07
N ASN A 104 -9.58 -3.23 1.17
CA ASN A 104 -9.13 -2.91 -0.19
C ASN A 104 -9.56 -1.52 -0.71
N ILE A 105 -10.32 -0.72 0.06
CA ILE A 105 -10.59 0.67 -0.32
C ILE A 105 -9.28 1.47 -0.28
N LEU A 106 -9.06 2.33 -1.28
CA LEU A 106 -7.82 3.12 -1.41
C LEU A 106 -7.46 3.88 -0.12
N SER A 107 -8.42 4.60 0.46
CA SER A 107 -8.20 5.38 1.69
C SER A 107 -7.75 4.56 2.90
N MET A 108 -7.97 3.25 2.89
CA MET A 108 -7.55 2.35 3.98
C MET A 108 -6.04 2.18 4.04
N MET A 109 -5.28 2.50 2.99
CA MET A 109 -3.82 2.54 3.07
C MET A 109 -3.34 3.56 4.11
N ALA A 110 -3.91 4.77 4.12
CA ALA A 110 -3.56 5.78 5.13
C ALA A 110 -4.33 5.55 6.44
N GLY A 111 -5.64 5.35 6.35
CA GLY A 111 -6.50 5.26 7.53
C GLY A 111 -6.14 4.10 8.46
N ARG A 112 -5.73 2.95 7.90
CA ARG A 112 -5.32 1.79 8.71
C ARG A 112 -3.98 2.00 9.40
N LEU A 113 -3.03 2.69 8.77
CA LEU A 113 -1.77 3.08 9.41
C LEU A 113 -2.04 4.04 10.56
N ALA A 114 -2.82 5.10 10.31
CA ALA A 114 -3.21 6.06 11.34
C ALA A 114 -3.92 5.37 12.52
N PHE A 115 -4.87 4.48 12.25
CA PHE A 115 -5.56 3.70 13.28
C PHE A 115 -4.61 2.80 14.07
N THR A 116 -3.75 2.03 13.38
CA THR A 116 -2.89 1.03 14.01
C THR A 116 -1.85 1.67 14.92
N PHE A 117 -1.22 2.76 14.48
CA PHE A 117 -0.21 3.49 15.24
C PHE A 117 -0.79 4.60 16.13
N GLY A 118 -2.10 4.85 16.06
CA GLY A 118 -2.79 5.84 16.89
C GLY A 118 -2.44 7.29 16.51
N PHE A 119 -2.15 7.57 15.24
CA PHE A 119 -1.85 8.93 14.77
C PHE A 119 -3.12 9.75 14.57
N THR A 120 -3.09 11.01 15.00
CA THR A 120 -4.27 11.89 15.01
C THR A 120 -4.18 13.05 14.02
N GLY A 121 -3.06 13.20 13.30
CA GLY A 121 -2.86 14.22 12.27
C GLY A 121 -3.55 13.88 10.95
N PRO A 122 -3.30 14.68 9.89
CA PRO A 122 -3.90 14.47 8.57
C PRO A 122 -3.58 13.08 8.01
N SER A 123 -4.58 12.36 7.49
CA SER A 123 -4.40 11.01 6.96
C SER A 123 -5.12 10.84 5.63
N TYR A 124 -4.37 10.70 4.53
CA TYR A 124 -4.96 10.50 3.20
C TYR A 124 -4.01 9.84 2.21
N VAL A 125 -4.60 9.40 1.10
CA VAL A 125 -3.89 8.82 -0.04
C VAL A 125 -3.91 9.80 -1.20
N VAL A 126 -2.79 9.94 -1.87
CA VAL A 126 -2.61 10.75 -3.07
C VAL A 126 -2.44 9.80 -4.26
N ASP A 127 -3.23 10.01 -5.30
CA ASP A 127 -3.07 9.33 -6.59
C ASP A 127 -2.78 10.38 -7.68
N THR A 128 -1.49 10.51 -8.00
CA THR A 128 -0.99 11.27 -9.15
C THR A 128 -0.15 10.37 -10.05
N ALA A 129 -0.57 9.11 -10.18
CA ALA A 129 0.12 8.03 -10.90
C ALA A 129 1.61 7.89 -10.46
N CYS A 130 2.55 7.90 -11.40
CA CYS A 130 3.98 7.66 -11.15
C CYS A 130 4.62 8.65 -10.16
N SER A 131 4.01 9.81 -9.95
CA SER A 131 4.51 10.85 -9.04
C SER A 131 3.93 10.76 -7.62
N ALA A 132 2.97 9.86 -7.38
CA ALA A 132 2.15 9.83 -6.16
C ALA A 132 2.97 9.84 -4.86
N ALA A 133 4.02 9.03 -4.76
CA ALA A 133 4.86 8.96 -3.57
C ALA A 133 5.62 10.27 -3.31
N THR A 134 6.13 10.92 -4.36
CA THR A 134 6.84 12.21 -4.26
C THR A 134 5.89 13.34 -3.91
N VAL A 135 4.66 13.32 -4.44
CA VAL A 135 3.62 14.30 -4.07
C VAL A 135 3.19 14.10 -2.63
N ALA A 136 3.02 12.86 -2.16
CA ALA A 136 2.76 12.57 -0.75
C ALA A 136 3.87 13.08 0.17
N LEU A 137 5.15 12.93 -0.23
CA LEU A 137 6.29 13.50 0.49
C LEU A 137 6.23 15.04 0.53
N GLN A 138 5.94 15.68 -0.60
CA GLN A 138 5.78 17.13 -0.66
C GLN A 138 4.67 17.61 0.29
N HIS A 139 3.53 16.91 0.32
CA HIS A 139 2.43 17.22 1.22
C HIS A 139 2.85 17.11 2.69
N ALA A 140 3.58 16.06 3.08
CA ALA A 140 4.08 15.91 4.43
C ALA A 140 5.02 17.06 4.83
N ILE A 141 5.98 17.42 3.97
CA ILE A 141 6.90 18.54 4.20
C ILE A 141 6.12 19.85 4.43
N LEU A 142 5.11 20.12 3.60
CA LEU A 142 4.29 21.32 3.73
C LEU A 142 3.44 21.32 5.00
N ASN A 143 2.87 20.17 5.39
CA ASN A 143 2.06 20.08 6.60
C ASN A 143 2.92 20.26 7.87
N ILE A 144 4.14 19.72 7.90
CA ILE A 144 5.08 19.93 9.00
C ILE A 144 5.52 21.40 9.06
N ARG A 145 5.94 21.99 7.93
CA ARG A 145 6.41 23.39 7.89
C ARG A 145 5.35 24.41 8.30
N ASN A 146 4.08 24.12 8.02
CA ASN A 146 2.96 24.97 8.40
C ASN A 146 2.40 24.68 9.80
N GLY A 147 3.03 23.78 10.57
CA GLY A 147 2.57 23.43 11.92
C GLY A 147 1.24 22.67 11.97
N ILE A 148 0.83 22.04 10.86
CA ILE A 148 -0.40 21.23 10.80
C ILE A 148 -0.17 19.88 11.50
N CYS A 149 1.03 19.32 11.40
CA CYS A 149 1.45 18.08 12.08
C CYS A 149 2.91 18.18 12.55
N ASP A 150 3.25 17.46 13.61
CA ASP A 150 4.59 17.52 14.23
C ASP A 150 5.58 16.54 13.58
N ALA A 151 5.05 15.44 13.05
CA ALA A 151 5.77 14.40 12.33
C ALA A 151 4.89 13.82 11.22
N ALA A 152 5.46 13.02 10.34
CA ALA A 152 4.71 12.39 9.26
C ALA A 152 5.27 11.01 8.88
N VAL A 153 4.37 10.07 8.62
CA VAL A 153 4.66 8.86 7.85
C VAL A 153 4.38 9.15 6.37
N VAL A 154 5.36 8.86 5.54
CA VAL A 154 5.25 8.95 4.07
C VAL A 154 5.60 7.61 3.47
N ALA A 155 4.75 7.10 2.59
CA ALA A 155 5.04 5.85 1.88
C ALA A 155 4.52 5.86 0.44
N GLY A 156 5.13 5.03 -0.40
CA GLY A 156 4.63 4.69 -1.73
C GLY A 156 4.30 3.20 -1.79
N ALA A 157 3.14 2.82 -2.32
CA ALA A 157 2.74 1.41 -2.44
C ALA A 157 2.20 1.08 -3.82
N GLN A 158 2.85 0.14 -4.51
CA GLN A 158 2.41 -0.38 -5.79
C GLN A 158 2.62 -1.88 -5.91
N LEU A 159 1.59 -2.58 -6.41
CA LEU A 159 1.59 -4.02 -6.58
C LEU A 159 0.71 -4.40 -7.77
N HIS A 160 1.23 -5.26 -8.63
CA HIS A 160 0.55 -5.75 -9.83
C HIS A 160 0.18 -7.22 -9.65
N HIS A 161 -1.10 -7.54 -9.75
CA HIS A 161 -1.69 -8.86 -9.68
C HIS A 161 -2.36 -9.27 -10.99
N ASP A 162 -2.92 -8.31 -11.74
CA ASP A 162 -3.63 -8.54 -12.99
C ASP A 162 -2.72 -8.17 -14.19
N PRO A 163 -2.47 -9.08 -15.15
CA PRO A 163 -1.69 -8.75 -16.36
C PRO A 163 -2.34 -7.69 -17.25
N ALA A 164 -3.64 -7.42 -17.10
CA ALA A 164 -4.39 -6.50 -17.96
C ALA A 164 -3.74 -5.11 -18.02
N ALA A 165 -3.28 -4.57 -16.89
CA ALA A 165 -2.63 -3.26 -16.85
C ALA A 165 -1.33 -3.26 -17.66
N SER A 166 -0.48 -4.27 -17.46
CA SER A 166 0.78 -4.41 -18.21
C SER A 166 0.53 -4.60 -19.71
N TYR A 167 -0.50 -5.34 -20.09
CA TYR A 167 -0.89 -5.49 -21.50
C TYR A 167 -1.33 -4.16 -22.12
N MET A 168 -2.16 -3.38 -21.42
CA MET A 168 -2.59 -2.06 -21.91
C MET A 168 -1.41 -1.11 -22.09
N PHE A 169 -0.47 -1.05 -21.14
CA PHE A 169 0.73 -0.21 -21.28
C PHE A 169 1.63 -0.65 -22.44
N GLN A 170 1.70 -1.96 -22.74
CA GLN A 170 2.39 -2.45 -23.92
C GLN A 170 1.72 -2.02 -25.23
N GLN A 171 0.39 -2.05 -25.32
CA GLN A 171 -0.33 -1.56 -26.50
C GLN A 171 -0.14 -0.06 -26.73
N LEU A 172 0.18 0.69 -25.67
CA LEU A 172 0.52 2.12 -25.71
C LEU A 172 2.01 2.37 -25.97
N GLU A 173 2.83 1.33 -26.19
CA GLU A 173 4.29 1.44 -26.38
C GLU A 173 5.00 2.14 -25.20
N MET A 174 4.45 1.99 -23.99
CA MET A 174 4.98 2.59 -22.76
C MET A 174 5.84 1.62 -21.94
N THR A 175 6.06 0.41 -22.45
CA THR A 175 6.90 -0.64 -21.86
C THR A 175 8.00 -1.05 -22.83
N SER A 176 9.18 -1.38 -22.29
CA SER A 176 10.40 -1.71 -23.05
C SER A 176 10.37 -3.09 -23.69
#